data_AF-A0A931Y7R0-F1
#
_entry.id   AF-A0A931Y7R0-F1
#
_cell.length_a   1.000
_cell.length_b   1.000
_cell.length_c   1.000
_cell.angle_alpha   90.00
_cell.angle_beta   90.00
_cell.angle_gamma   90.00
#
_symmetry.space_group_name_H-M   'P 1'
#
loop_
_entity.id
_entity.type
_entity.pdbx_description
1 polymer ?
#
loop_
_entity_poly.entity_id
_entity_poly.type
_entity_poly.pdbx_seq_one_letter_code
_entity_poly.pdbx_strand_id
1 'polypeptide(L)'
;MKLEETGFTLTEVIVSILVLGIIIVVIYEMLNQGTISWEYGDMETEIVQNGRVGLEWMGKEIRQATQIGVADTARLIFWGDVDNDGVGNNVEYVRTLTNLYRVDYTKTPVATEAVSTYVRNFELQYWGDDPSSPHIDTTKYTNPVTPQSKRDSVRLIAMRLVVGRDTQKFSYDVTMIGNAYPRGMWF
;
A
#
# COMPACT_ATOMS: atom_id res chain seq x y z
N MET A 1 -38.25 -42.61 -52.17
CA MET A 1 -38.53 -41.46 -51.30
C MET A 1 -37.41 -40.45 -51.56
N LYS A 2 -37.63 -39.48 -52.44
CA LYS A 2 -36.65 -38.44 -52.75
C LYS A 2 -36.84 -37.33 -51.72
N LEU A 3 -35.80 -37.02 -50.96
CA LEU A 3 -35.77 -35.85 -50.09
C LEU A 3 -35.56 -34.65 -51.03
N GLU A 4 -36.55 -33.76 -51.09
CA GLU A 4 -36.41 -32.49 -51.81
C GLU A 4 -35.50 -31.58 -50.98
N GLU A 5 -34.25 -31.40 -51.41
CA GLU A 5 -33.35 -30.40 -50.83
C GLU A 5 -33.76 -29.02 -51.36
N THR A 6 -34.62 -28.33 -50.62
CA THR A 6 -34.98 -26.93 -50.89
C THR A 6 -33.83 -26.02 -50.44
N GLY A 7 -33.21 -25.30 -51.39
CA GLY A 7 -32.18 -24.31 -51.09
C GLY A 7 -32.72 -23.11 -50.31
N PHE A 8 -31.86 -22.47 -49.50
CA PHE A 8 -32.21 -21.27 -48.73
C PHE A 8 -32.66 -20.11 -49.62
N THR A 9 -33.68 -19.39 -49.18
CA THR A 9 -34.12 -18.17 -49.88
C THR A 9 -33.19 -17.00 -49.58
N LEU A 10 -33.06 -16.05 -50.52
CA LEU A 10 -32.21 -14.85 -50.34
C LEU A 10 -32.59 -14.07 -49.05
N THR A 11 -33.89 -13.95 -48.78
CA THR A 11 -34.41 -13.27 -47.58
C THR A 11 -33.96 -13.95 -46.30
N GLU A 12 -33.95 -15.28 -46.28
CA GLU A 12 -33.55 -16.08 -45.12
C GLU A 12 -32.06 -15.94 -44.80
N VAL A 13 -31.23 -15.82 -45.85
CA VAL A 13 -29.79 -15.51 -45.71
C VAL A 13 -29.59 -14.10 -45.14
N ILE A 14 -30.33 -13.10 -45.64
CA ILE A 14 -30.23 -11.71 -45.16
C ILE A 14 -30.64 -11.62 -43.68
N VAL A 15 -31.76 -12.25 -43.30
CA VAL A 15 -32.21 -12.29 -41.90
C VAL A 15 -31.20 -13.00 -41.01
N SER A 16 -30.61 -14.11 -41.48
CA SER A 16 -29.58 -14.84 -40.73
C SER A 16 -28.33 -13.99 -40.49
N ILE A 17 -27.89 -13.22 -41.49
CA ILE A 17 -26.74 -12.31 -41.36
C ILE A 17 -27.07 -11.18 -40.37
N LEU A 18 -28.28 -10.63 -40.40
CA LEU A 18 -28.71 -9.60 -39.45
C LEU A 18 -28.71 -10.11 -38.00
N VAL A 19 -29.28 -11.29 -37.78
CA VAL A 19 -29.28 -11.93 -36.46
C VAL A 19 -27.86 -12.23 -36.00
N LEU A 20 -27.01 -12.76 -36.88
CA LEU A 20 -25.60 -13.01 -36.58
C LEU A 20 -24.86 -11.71 -36.22
N GLY A 21 -25.12 -10.62 -36.95
CA GLY A 21 -24.54 -9.31 -36.65
C GLY A 21 -24.91 -8.81 -35.26
N ILE A 22 -26.19 -8.94 -34.87
CA ILE A 22 -26.65 -8.58 -33.52
C ILE A 22 -25.94 -9.43 -32.47
N ILE A 23 -25.84 -10.75 -32.69
CA ILE A 23 -25.16 -11.67 -31.77
C ILE A 23 -23.70 -11.28 -31.59
N ILE A 24 -22.98 -10.96 -32.68
CA ILE A 24 -21.58 -10.55 -32.62
C ILE A 24 -21.41 -9.28 -31.79
N VAL A 25 -22.28 -8.28 -31.96
CA VAL A 25 -22.23 -7.04 -31.17
C VAL A 25 -22.41 -7.32 -29.68
N VAL A 26 -23.38 -8.16 -29.32
CA VAL A 26 -23.62 -8.54 -27.92
C VAL A 26 -22.43 -9.28 -27.33
N ILE A 27 -21.85 -10.24 -28.06
CA ILE A 27 -20.67 -10.99 -27.63
C ILE A 27 -19.48 -10.05 -27.45
N TYR A 28 -19.25 -9.14 -28.40
CA TYR A 28 -18.17 -8.17 -28.32
C TYR A 28 -18.27 -7.29 -27.08
N GLU A 29 -19.47 -6.78 -26.78
CA GLU A 29 -19.69 -5.93 -25.62
C GLU A 29 -19.45 -6.71 -24.31
N MET A 30 -19.91 -7.96 -24.24
CA MET A 30 -19.70 -8.82 -23.08
C MET A 30 -18.21 -9.13 -22.87
N LEU A 31 -17.46 -9.40 -23.95
CA LEU A 31 -16.01 -9.60 -23.89
C LEU A 31 -15.28 -8.34 -23.42
N ASN A 32 -15.65 -7.17 -23.96
CA ASN A 32 -15.05 -5.90 -23.60
C ASN A 32 -15.26 -5.57 -22.11
N GLN A 33 -16.48 -5.78 -21.59
CA GLN A 33 -16.79 -5.64 -20.17
C GLN A 33 -15.99 -6.64 -19.30
N GLY A 34 -15.85 -7.88 -19.77
CA GLY A 34 -15.02 -8.90 -19.11
C GLY A 34 -13.57 -8.48 -18.97
N THR A 35 -12.96 -7.98 -20.05
CA THR A 35 -11.57 -7.48 -20.03
C THR A 35 -11.42 -6.31 -19.07
N ILE A 36 -12.34 -5.34 -19.11
CA ILE A 36 -12.33 -4.19 -18.21
C ILE A 36 -12.44 -4.62 -16.75
N SER A 37 -13.33 -5.55 -16.44
CA SER A 37 -13.50 -6.07 -15.08
C SER A 37 -12.26 -6.82 -14.59
N TRP A 38 -11.59 -7.54 -15.48
CA TRP A 38 -10.36 -8.25 -15.15
C TRP A 38 -9.20 -7.27 -14.87
N GLU A 39 -9.00 -6.28 -15.74
CA GLU A 39 -8.00 -5.22 -15.53
C GLU A 39 -8.21 -4.47 -14.21
N TYR A 40 -9.46 -4.19 -13.86
CA TYR A 40 -9.81 -3.57 -12.58
C TYR A 40 -9.44 -4.45 -11.38
N GLY A 41 -9.77 -5.75 -11.43
CA GLY A 41 -9.46 -6.70 -10.36
C GLY A 41 -7.96 -6.91 -10.17
N ASP A 42 -7.19 -6.97 -11.26
CA ASP A 42 -5.74 -7.07 -11.22
C ASP A 42 -5.13 -5.81 -10.58
N MET A 43 -5.59 -4.62 -10.98
CA MET A 43 -5.13 -3.35 -10.41
C MET A 43 -5.44 -3.23 -8.92
N GLU A 44 -6.67 -3.58 -8.51
CA GLU A 44 -7.07 -3.60 -7.09
C GLU A 44 -6.15 -4.53 -6.28
N THR A 45 -5.89 -5.73 -6.80
CA THR A 45 -5.02 -6.71 -6.14
C THR A 45 -3.59 -6.21 -6.01
N GLU A 46 -3.02 -5.62 -7.07
CA GLU A 46 -1.67 -5.04 -7.07
C GLU A 46 -1.53 -3.96 -6.00
N ILE A 47 -2.47 -3.00 -5.96
CA ILE A 47 -2.46 -1.87 -5.01
C ILE A 47 -2.54 -2.39 -3.57
N VAL A 48 -3.45 -3.34 -3.31
CA VAL A 48 -3.64 -3.90 -1.97
C VAL A 48 -2.40 -4.67 -1.50
N GLN A 49 -1.82 -5.51 -2.37
CA GLN A 49 -0.64 -6.29 -2.01
C GLN A 49 0.56 -5.39 -1.76
N ASN A 50 0.76 -4.38 -2.61
CA ASN A 50 1.86 -3.44 -2.47
C ASN A 50 1.79 -2.67 -1.13
N GLY A 51 0.63 -2.13 -0.78
CA GLY A 51 0.44 -1.46 0.51
C GLY A 51 0.63 -2.39 1.71
N ARG A 52 0.17 -3.65 1.62
CA ARG A 52 0.34 -4.66 2.68
C ARG A 52 1.79 -5.01 2.91
N VAL A 53 2.54 -5.32 1.84
CA VAL A 53 3.97 -5.62 1.92
C VAL A 53 4.72 -4.44 2.53
N GLY A 54 4.38 -3.22 2.12
CA GLY A 54 5.02 -2.02 2.65
C GLY A 54 4.81 -1.84 4.17
N LEU A 55 3.57 -1.99 4.63
CA LEU A 55 3.25 -1.90 6.07
C LEU A 55 3.85 -3.04 6.90
N GLU A 56 3.90 -4.25 6.35
CA GLU A 56 4.50 -5.40 7.03
C GLU A 56 6.00 -5.20 7.22
N TRP A 57 6.68 -4.76 6.17
CA TRP A 57 8.11 -4.47 6.21
C TRP A 57 8.41 -3.34 7.20
N MET A 58 7.72 -2.21 7.11
CA MET A 58 7.83 -1.12 8.08
C MET A 58 7.60 -1.59 9.52
N GLY A 59 6.52 -2.34 9.73
CA GLY A 59 6.15 -2.83 11.05
C GLY A 59 7.22 -3.76 11.64
N LYS A 60 7.85 -4.59 10.81
CA LYS A 60 8.97 -5.46 11.22
C LYS A 60 10.18 -4.63 11.66
N GLU A 61 10.60 -3.65 10.87
CA GLU A 61 11.80 -2.86 11.19
C GLU A 61 11.59 -1.92 12.38
N ILE A 62 10.40 -1.30 12.48
CA ILE A 62 10.06 -0.46 13.63
C ILE A 62 10.08 -1.27 14.92
N ARG A 63 9.69 -2.54 14.90
CA ARG A 63 9.82 -3.40 16.09
C ARG A 63 11.27 -3.64 16.48
N GLN A 64 12.23 -3.53 15.57
CA GLN A 64 13.66 -3.62 15.88
C GLN A 64 14.26 -2.27 16.32
N ALA A 65 13.47 -1.19 16.31
CA ALA A 65 13.94 0.12 16.72
C ALA A 65 14.35 0.13 18.20
N THR A 66 15.56 0.62 18.45
CA THR A 66 16.12 0.86 19.78
C THR A 66 16.00 2.33 20.17
N GLN A 67 16.04 3.25 19.21
CA GLN A 67 15.93 4.68 19.44
C GLN A 67 15.21 5.37 18.28
N ILE A 68 14.37 6.36 18.58
CA ILE A 68 13.70 7.19 17.55
C ILE A 68 14.40 8.55 17.45
N GLY A 69 14.88 8.88 16.26
CA GLY A 69 15.55 10.16 15.97
C GLY A 69 14.60 11.24 15.50
N VAL A 70 13.71 10.91 14.57
CA VAL A 70 12.70 11.83 14.04
C VAL A 70 11.34 11.13 14.08
N ALA A 71 10.35 11.80 14.65
CA ALA A 71 8.98 11.34 14.73
C ALA A 71 8.03 12.45 14.29
N ASP A 72 7.83 12.54 12.97
CA ASP A 72 6.94 13.52 12.33
C ASP A 72 5.75 12.81 11.67
N THR A 73 4.79 13.57 11.17
CA THR A 73 3.58 13.02 10.56
C THR A 73 3.86 12.19 9.32
N ALA A 74 4.81 12.57 8.45
CA ALA A 74 5.06 11.86 7.19
C ALA A 74 6.49 11.30 7.08
N ARG A 75 7.25 11.32 8.20
CA ARG A 75 8.66 11.00 8.23
C ARG A 75 9.05 10.39 9.58
N LEU A 76 9.75 9.26 9.52
CA LEU A 76 10.28 8.57 10.69
C LEU A 76 11.74 8.24 10.45
N ILE A 77 12.61 8.57 11.41
CA ILE A 77 13.99 8.10 11.46
C ILE A 77 14.21 7.39 12.78
N PHE A 78 14.79 6.19 12.73
CA PHE A 78 15.11 5.41 13.91
C PHE A 78 16.42 4.64 13.74
N TRP A 79 16.99 4.27 14.87
CA TRP A 79 18.10 3.34 14.94
C TRP A 79 17.60 1.98 15.42
N GLY A 80 18.15 0.91 14.86
CA GLY A 80 17.82 -0.46 15.23
C GLY A 80 18.62 -1.46 14.41
N ASP A 81 18.77 -2.68 14.92
CA ASP A 81 19.39 -3.80 14.20
C ASP A 81 18.33 -4.48 13.33
N VAL A 82 18.12 -3.97 12.11
CA VAL A 82 16.99 -4.38 11.25
C VAL A 82 17.29 -5.64 10.44
N ASP A 83 18.57 -5.86 10.10
CA ASP A 83 19.04 -7.06 9.39
C ASP A 83 19.56 -8.16 10.35
N ASN A 84 19.56 -7.91 11.67
CA ASN A 84 19.96 -8.87 12.70
C ASN A 84 21.41 -9.34 12.53
N ASP A 85 22.28 -8.43 12.11
CA ASP A 85 23.73 -8.67 11.97
C ASP A 85 24.53 -8.22 13.21
N GLY A 86 23.84 -7.65 14.22
CA GLY A 86 24.44 -7.13 15.44
C GLY A 86 24.95 -5.69 15.32
N VAL A 87 24.75 -5.03 14.18
CA VAL A 87 25.12 -3.64 13.90
C VAL A 87 23.86 -2.79 13.79
N GLY A 88 23.83 -1.65 14.49
CA GLY A 88 22.70 -0.73 14.40
C GLY A 88 22.65 -0.03 13.04
N ASN A 89 21.50 -0.13 12.37
CA ASN A 89 21.18 0.62 11.16
C ASN A 89 20.50 1.95 11.52
N ASN A 90 20.59 2.93 10.61
CA ASN A 90 19.91 4.22 10.70
C ASN A 90 18.95 4.31 9.52
N VAL A 91 17.68 4.04 9.79
CA VAL A 91 16.66 3.86 8.76
C VAL A 91 15.68 5.02 8.79
N GLU A 92 15.35 5.50 7.60
CA GLU A 92 14.32 6.50 7.37
C GLU A 92 13.19 5.95 6.50
N TYR A 93 11.95 6.22 6.92
CA TYR A 93 10.77 6.09 6.10
C TYR A 93 10.23 7.47 5.74
N VAL A 94 10.10 7.73 4.44
CA VAL A 94 9.60 9.01 3.91
C VAL A 94 8.82 8.79 2.63
N ARG A 95 7.69 9.49 2.50
CA ARG A 95 6.94 9.51 1.24
C ARG A 95 7.50 10.61 0.34
N THR A 96 7.80 10.23 -0.90
CA THR A 96 8.18 11.16 -1.96
C THR A 96 7.32 10.90 -3.19
N LEU A 97 6.61 11.94 -3.65
CA LEU A 97 5.67 11.85 -4.77
C LEU A 97 4.66 10.71 -4.55
N THR A 98 4.70 9.66 -5.36
CA THR A 98 3.76 8.54 -5.35
C THR A 98 4.28 7.33 -4.60
N ASN A 99 5.47 7.38 -4.00
CA ASN A 99 6.10 6.20 -3.42
C ASN A 99 6.51 6.47 -1.97
N LEU A 100 6.46 5.42 -1.17
CA LEU A 100 7.07 5.38 0.15
C LEU A 100 8.46 4.75 0.00
N TYR A 101 9.47 5.48 0.45
CA TYR A 101 10.86 5.05 0.41
C TYR A 101 11.35 4.66 1.80
N ARG A 102 12.20 3.63 1.81
CA ARG A 102 13.11 3.29 2.89
C ARG A 102 14.50 3.77 2.49
N VAL A 103 15.16 4.51 3.36
CA VAL A 103 16.55 4.97 3.18
C VAL A 103 17.38 4.43 4.33
N ASP A 104 18.49 3.75 4.03
CA ASP A 104 19.44 3.27 5.03
C ASP A 104 20.73 4.06 4.94
N TYR A 105 20.96 4.91 5.94
CA TYR A 105 22.12 5.78 6.03
C TYR A 105 23.39 5.07 6.48
N THR A 106 23.31 3.80 6.93
CA THR A 106 24.48 3.04 7.38
C THR A 106 25.20 2.30 6.25
N LYS A 107 24.51 2.04 5.13
CA LYS A 107 25.12 1.41 3.97
C LYS A 107 25.88 2.44 3.12
N THR A 108 26.97 2.01 2.48
CA THR A 108 27.75 2.82 1.53
C THR A 108 27.84 2.08 0.19
N PRO A 109 27.28 2.62 -0.91
CA PRO A 109 26.48 3.85 -0.97
C PRO A 109 25.17 3.75 -0.17
N VAL A 110 24.56 4.90 0.16
CA VAL A 110 23.26 4.97 0.84
C VAL A 110 22.25 4.15 0.06
N ALA A 111 21.62 3.18 0.71
CA ALA A 111 20.62 2.33 0.07
C ALA A 111 19.25 3.04 0.12
N THR A 112 18.58 3.14 -1.02
CA THR A 112 17.23 3.72 -1.13
C THR A 112 16.34 2.78 -1.91
N GLU A 113 15.23 2.37 -1.30
CA GLU A 113 14.35 1.33 -1.83
C GLU A 113 12.90 1.80 -1.74
N ALA A 114 12.13 1.56 -2.80
CA ALA A 114 10.70 1.79 -2.77
C ALA A 114 10.02 0.63 -2.02
N VAL A 115 9.40 0.93 -0.88
CA VAL A 115 8.73 -0.04 -0.01
C VAL A 115 7.26 -0.18 -0.39
N SER A 116 6.65 0.89 -0.89
CA SER A 116 5.33 0.86 -1.48
C SER A 116 5.23 1.90 -2.60
N THR A 117 4.52 1.56 -3.66
CA THR A 117 4.19 2.40 -4.81
C THR A 117 2.72 2.77 -4.80
N TYR A 118 2.36 3.80 -5.58
CA TYR A 118 1.00 4.36 -5.63
C TYR A 118 0.50 4.90 -4.28
N VAL A 119 1.42 5.33 -3.41
CA VAL A 119 1.14 5.94 -2.12
C VAL A 119 0.63 7.38 -2.31
N ARG A 120 -0.65 7.58 -2.03
CA ARG A 120 -1.33 8.88 -2.02
C ARG A 120 -1.08 9.64 -0.74
N ASN A 121 -1.07 8.95 0.38
CA ASN A 121 -0.83 9.56 1.67
C ASN A 121 -0.10 8.60 2.61
N PHE A 122 0.72 9.16 3.49
CA PHE A 122 1.43 8.42 4.53
C PHE A 122 1.47 9.28 5.78
N GLU A 123 0.88 8.76 6.85
CA GLU A 123 0.73 9.44 8.12
C GLU A 123 1.15 8.52 9.26
N LEU A 124 1.82 9.09 10.25
CA LEU A 124 2.31 8.42 11.44
C LEU A 124 1.68 9.06 12.65
N GLN A 125 1.43 8.26 13.67
CA GLN A 125 0.93 8.72 14.94
C GLN A 125 1.62 7.96 16.06
N TYR A 126 2.03 8.69 17.09
CA TYR A 126 2.84 8.15 18.18
C TYR A 126 2.05 8.19 19.49
N TRP A 127 2.21 7.14 20.29
CA TRP A 127 1.77 7.08 21.68
C TRP A 127 2.91 6.65 22.57
N GLY A 128 2.96 7.20 23.76
CA GLY A 128 4.00 6.89 24.72
C GLY A 128 3.69 7.42 26.11
N ASP A 129 4.60 7.12 27.04
CA ASP A 129 4.50 7.57 28.42
C ASP A 129 5.00 9.01 28.55
N ASP A 130 4.25 9.88 29.23
CA ASP A 130 4.77 11.22 29.52
C ASP A 130 6.00 11.11 30.45
N PRO A 131 7.22 11.47 29.98
CA PRO A 131 8.42 11.37 30.80
C PRO A 131 8.41 12.29 32.03
N SER A 132 7.47 13.23 32.11
CA SER A 132 7.28 14.11 33.27
C SER A 132 6.29 13.58 34.31
N SER A 133 5.57 12.50 33.99
CA SER A 133 4.62 11.85 34.88
C SER A 133 5.27 10.66 35.61
N PRO A 134 5.09 10.52 36.93
CA PRO A 134 5.48 9.30 37.65
C PRO A 134 4.55 8.10 37.36
N HIS A 135 3.44 8.32 36.65
CA HIS A 135 2.48 7.31 36.27
C HIS A 135 2.63 6.93 34.80
N ILE A 136 2.51 5.64 34.51
CA ILE A 136 2.38 5.12 33.14
C ILE A 136 1.06 5.66 32.58
N ASP A 137 1.16 6.57 31.61
CA ASP A 137 0.03 7.15 30.90
C ASP A 137 0.32 7.06 29.41
N THR A 138 -0.33 6.10 28.73
CA THR A 138 -0.19 5.92 27.28
C THR A 138 -0.94 7.02 26.56
N THR A 139 -0.29 8.17 26.41
CA THR A 139 -0.88 9.36 25.79
C THR A 139 -0.56 9.43 24.31
N LYS A 140 -1.51 9.95 23.54
CA LYS A 140 -1.30 10.30 22.14
C LYS A 140 -0.41 11.54 22.08
N TYR A 141 0.73 11.47 21.41
CA TYR A 141 1.58 12.64 21.20
C TYR A 141 1.08 13.52 20.06
N THR A 142 1.36 14.82 20.16
CA THR A 142 1.24 15.74 19.03
C THR A 142 2.49 15.64 18.16
N ASN A 143 2.30 15.50 16.85
CA ASN A 143 3.40 15.50 15.90
C ASN A 143 3.79 16.93 15.51
N PRO A 144 5.08 17.19 15.24
CA PRO A 144 6.22 16.30 15.44
C PRO A 144 6.57 16.13 16.92
N VAL A 145 6.98 14.92 17.32
CA VAL A 145 7.45 14.64 18.69
C VAL A 145 8.86 15.22 18.86
N THR A 146 8.93 16.44 19.42
CA THR A 146 10.15 17.26 19.36
C THR A 146 11.20 16.92 20.42
N PRO A 147 10.88 16.72 21.72
CA PRO A 147 11.89 16.37 22.71
C PRO A 147 12.36 14.91 22.55
N GLN A 148 13.66 14.66 22.60
CA GLN A 148 14.21 13.29 22.57
C GLN A 148 13.66 12.44 23.73
N SER A 149 13.51 13.02 24.93
CA SER A 149 12.92 12.33 26.09
C SER A 149 11.49 11.83 25.84
N LYS A 150 10.70 12.52 25.01
CA LYS A 150 9.36 12.03 24.60
C LYS A 150 9.46 10.94 23.55
N ARG A 151 10.41 11.04 22.61
CA ARG A 151 10.66 10.02 21.58
C ARG A 151 11.13 8.71 22.19
N ASP A 152 11.98 8.75 23.21
CA ASP A 152 12.45 7.57 23.94
C ASP A 152 11.34 6.88 24.76
N SER A 153 10.24 7.59 25.02
CA SER A 153 9.05 7.04 25.68
C SER A 153 7.97 6.51 24.71
N VAL A 154 8.19 6.51 23.40
CA VAL A 154 7.18 6.06 22.40
C VAL A 154 6.96 4.55 22.46
N ARG A 155 5.79 4.11 22.91
CA ARG A 155 5.47 2.67 23.00
C ARG A 155 4.77 2.13 21.76
N LEU A 156 4.03 2.96 21.04
CA LEU A 156 3.24 2.56 19.89
C LEU A 156 3.39 3.59 18.76
N ILE A 157 3.62 3.08 17.57
CA ILE A 157 3.59 3.82 16.32
C ILE A 157 2.45 3.25 15.48
N ALA A 158 1.42 4.04 15.23
CA ALA A 158 0.42 3.72 14.22
C ALA A 158 0.84 4.35 12.89
N MET A 159 0.74 3.54 11.85
CA MET A 159 1.05 3.88 10.48
C MET A 159 -0.26 3.87 9.71
N ARG A 160 -0.57 4.96 9.02
CA ARG A 160 -1.68 5.06 8.10
C ARG A 160 -1.12 5.27 6.70
N LEU A 161 -1.39 4.32 5.83
CA LEU A 161 -0.97 4.33 4.44
C LEU A 161 -2.20 4.38 3.55
N VAL A 162 -2.29 5.37 2.67
CA VAL A 162 -3.30 5.43 1.63
C VAL A 162 -2.61 5.13 0.31
N VAL A 163 -2.97 4.01 -0.30
CA VAL A 163 -2.48 3.59 -1.62
C VAL A 163 -3.61 3.66 -2.62
N GLY A 164 -3.31 4.06 -3.85
CA GLY A 164 -4.33 4.11 -4.88
C GLY A 164 -3.86 4.67 -6.21
N ARG A 165 -4.56 4.25 -7.26
CA ARG A 165 -4.21 4.54 -8.65
C ARG A 165 -5.43 5.12 -9.36
N ASP A 166 -5.20 6.21 -10.08
CA ASP A 166 -6.19 6.80 -10.98
C ASP A 166 -5.83 6.39 -12.41
N THR A 167 -6.83 5.88 -13.10
CA THR A 167 -6.82 5.66 -14.55
C THR A 167 -7.97 6.45 -15.17
N GLN A 168 -7.97 6.62 -16.50
CA GLN A 168 -9.05 7.33 -17.19
C GLN A 168 -10.43 6.68 -16.99
N LYS A 169 -10.47 5.40 -16.63
CA LYS A 169 -11.70 4.62 -16.49
C LYS A 169 -12.08 4.35 -15.03
N PHE A 170 -11.09 4.28 -14.13
CA PHE A 170 -11.29 3.86 -12.73
C PHE A 170 -10.35 4.60 -11.79
N SER A 171 -10.85 4.92 -10.59
CA SER A 171 -10.06 5.39 -9.46
C SER A 171 -10.27 4.42 -8.31
N TYR A 172 -9.19 3.96 -7.69
CA TYR A 172 -9.23 3.04 -6.58
C TYR A 172 -8.23 3.46 -5.51
N ASP A 173 -8.73 3.69 -4.29
CA ASP A 173 -7.97 4.06 -3.11
C ASP A 173 -8.28 3.11 -1.95
N VAL A 174 -7.25 2.70 -1.22
CA VAL A 174 -7.35 1.89 -0.01
C VAL A 174 -6.57 2.55 1.10
N THR A 175 -7.24 2.73 2.24
CA THR A 175 -6.58 3.11 3.49
C THR A 175 -6.24 1.85 4.26
N MET A 176 -4.97 1.70 4.60
CA MET A 176 -4.46 0.63 5.44
C MET A 176 -3.88 1.22 6.72
N ILE A 177 -4.04 0.48 7.82
CA ILE A 177 -3.52 0.87 9.13
C ILE A 177 -2.65 -0.27 9.66
N GLY A 178 -1.44 0.06 10.08
CA GLY A 178 -0.52 -0.85 10.72
C GLY A 178 -0.07 -0.28 12.07
N ASN A 179 0.28 -1.16 13.01
CA ASN A 179 0.77 -0.77 14.33
C ASN A 179 2.10 -1.48 14.60
N ALA A 180 3.03 -0.78 15.20
CA ALA A 180 4.33 -1.32 15.59
C ALA A 180 4.75 -0.83 16.98
N TYR A 181 5.41 -1.71 17.72
CA TYR A 181 5.89 -1.49 19.09
C TYR A 181 7.42 -1.58 19.09
N PRO A 182 8.15 -0.47 19.29
CA PRO A 182 9.62 -0.46 19.33
C PRO A 182 10.19 -1.34 20.45
N ARG A 183 11.27 -2.08 20.19
CA ARG A 183 11.89 -3.02 21.14
C ARG A 183 12.70 -2.34 22.24
N GLY A 184 13.38 -1.23 21.96
CA GLY A 184 14.28 -0.56 22.91
C GLY A 184 13.60 0.12 24.10
N MET A 185 12.30 -0.07 24.29
CA MET A 185 11.44 0.79 25.10
C MET A 185 10.71 0.03 26.22
N TRP A 186 11.15 -1.20 26.50
CA TRP A 186 10.65 -2.08 27.56
C TRP A 186 11.77 -2.56 28.48
N PHE A 187 12.55 -1.68 29.11
CA PHE A 187 13.42 -2.05 30.24
C PHE A 187 13.59 -0.86 31.17
#